data_AF-A0AAW7X6D5-F1
#
_entry.id   AF-A0AAW7X6D5-F1
#
_cell.length_a   1.000
_cell.length_b   1.000
_cell.length_c   1.000
_cell.angle_alpha   90.00
_cell.angle_beta   90.00
_cell.angle_gamma   90.00
#
_symmetry.space_group_name_H-M   'P 1'
#
loop_
_entity.id
_entity.type
_entity.pdbx_description
1 polymer ?
#
loop_
_entity_poly.entity_id
_entity_poly.type
_entity_poly.pdbx_seq_one_letter_code
_entity_poly.pdbx_strand_id
1 'polypeptide(L)'
;MRSKILHVLVTFGLVVALPAIAAKQNVNGEYLRDPTQPLFFSAPSSQKQTLKLQGIVKRDSGKEAIVNGKRVQVGSAVAGARIVAIEEKYILVLQNGSETKIWLRPSVRD
;
A
#
# COMPACT_ATOMS: atom_id res chain seq x y z
N MET A 1 -34.91 -21.59 53.14
CA MET A 1 -34.33 -22.88 53.55
C MET A 1 -33.53 -23.46 52.37
N ARG A 2 -32.21 -23.70 52.58
CA ARG A 2 -31.32 -24.75 52.02
C ARG A 2 -31.12 -24.76 50.48
N SER A 3 -30.04 -24.21 49.90
CA SER A 3 -28.61 -24.66 49.84
C SER A 3 -28.41 -26.05 49.21
N LYS A 4 -27.64 -26.14 48.09
CA LYS A 4 -26.46 -27.00 47.76
C LYS A 4 -25.89 -26.49 46.40
N ILE A 5 -24.76 -25.78 46.29
CA ILE A 5 -23.36 -26.25 46.27
C ILE A 5 -23.18 -27.56 45.49
N LEU A 6 -22.58 -27.49 44.30
CA LEU A 6 -21.78 -28.58 43.74
C LEU A 6 -20.61 -28.02 42.92
N HIS A 7 -19.47 -27.89 43.59
CA HIS A 7 -18.14 -27.76 43.00
C HIS A 7 -17.64 -29.15 42.64
N VAL A 8 -17.31 -29.44 41.37
CA VAL A 8 -16.24 -30.39 40.99
C VAL A 8 -15.76 -30.02 39.58
N LEU A 9 -14.44 -30.18 39.35
CA LEU A 9 -13.60 -29.82 38.19
C LEU A 9 -13.07 -28.38 38.25
N VAL A 10 -12.11 -27.99 39.09
CA VAL A 10 -10.80 -28.59 39.43
C VAL A 10 -10.06 -29.13 38.21
N THR A 11 -8.92 -28.48 37.94
CA THR A 11 -7.78 -28.89 37.11
C THR A 11 -7.98 -29.00 35.59
N PHE A 12 -7.73 -27.90 34.88
CA PHE A 12 -6.89 -27.95 33.68
C PHE A 12 -6.25 -26.58 33.44
N GLY A 13 -4.91 -26.52 33.53
CA GLY A 13 -4.13 -25.51 32.82
C GLY A 13 -3.81 -24.21 33.55
N LEU A 14 -3.10 -24.30 34.68
CA LEU A 14 -2.10 -23.30 35.06
C LEU A 14 -1.03 -23.25 33.93
N VAL A 15 -1.20 -22.38 32.93
CA VAL A 15 -0.11 -22.01 32.01
C VAL A 15 0.40 -20.64 32.44
N VAL A 16 1.43 -20.71 33.27
CA VAL A 16 2.30 -19.62 33.69
C VAL A 16 3.09 -19.10 32.49
N ALA A 17 3.08 -17.77 32.37
CA ALA A 17 4.11 -16.86 31.86
C ALA A 17 4.89 -17.21 30.58
N LEU A 18 4.77 -16.33 29.58
CA LEU A 18 5.89 -15.73 28.85
C LEU A 18 5.41 -14.45 28.16
N PRO A 19 5.69 -13.23 28.66
CA PRO A 19 5.78 -12.09 27.78
C PRO A 19 7.07 -12.27 26.99
N ALA A 20 6.96 -12.70 25.73
CA ALA A 20 8.07 -12.64 24.80
C ALA A 20 8.43 -11.17 24.57
N ILE A 21 9.37 -10.66 25.36
CA ILE A 21 10.02 -9.38 25.14
C ILE A 21 10.81 -9.55 23.84
N ALA A 22 10.20 -9.15 22.73
CA ALA A 22 10.87 -9.04 21.45
C ALA A 22 11.92 -7.92 21.58
N ALA A 23 13.15 -8.31 21.93
CA ALA A 23 14.30 -7.44 21.83
C ALA A 23 14.44 -7.01 20.36
N LYS A 24 14.04 -5.77 20.05
CA LYS A 24 14.39 -5.13 18.78
C LYS A 24 15.90 -4.99 18.74
N GLN A 25 16.58 -5.92 18.08
CA GLN A 25 17.99 -5.75 17.72
C GLN A 25 18.06 -4.54 16.79
N ASN A 26 18.58 -3.42 17.29
CA ASN A 26 19.01 -2.30 16.46
C ASN A 26 20.26 -2.77 15.73
N VAL A 27 20.06 -3.39 14.56
CA VAL A 27 21.15 -3.64 13.62
C VAL A 27 21.53 -2.28 13.04
N ASN A 28 22.36 -1.54 13.77
CA ASN A 28 23.08 -0.40 13.21
C ASN A 28 24.13 -0.97 12.25
N GLY A 29 23.67 -1.34 11.06
CA GLY A 29 24.55 -1.76 9.97
C GLY A 29 25.45 -0.58 9.63
N GLU A 30 26.72 -0.70 9.97
CA GLU A 30 27.74 0.26 9.58
C GLU A 30 27.78 0.31 8.05
N TYR A 31 27.27 1.41 7.50
CA TYR A 31 27.04 1.54 6.08
C TYR A 31 28.41 1.79 5.41
N LEU A 32 28.99 0.74 4.81
CA LEU A 32 30.22 0.82 4.02
C LEU A 32 30.01 1.82 2.87
N ARG A 33 30.54 3.04 3.04
CA ARG A 33 30.49 4.08 2.02
C ARG A 33 31.53 3.77 0.95
N ASP A 34 31.06 3.71 -0.29
CA ASP A 34 31.94 3.48 -1.43
C ASP A 34 32.97 4.62 -1.56
N PRO A 35 34.28 4.33 -1.58
CA PRO A 35 35.33 5.35 -1.62
C PRO A 35 35.40 6.12 -2.95
N THR A 36 34.63 5.72 -3.97
CA THR A 36 34.51 6.45 -5.25
C THR A 36 33.28 7.37 -5.31
N GLN A 37 32.44 7.40 -4.28
CA GLN A 37 31.30 8.30 -4.24
C GLN A 37 31.74 9.76 -4.02
N PRO A 38 31.39 10.70 -4.93
CA PRO A 38 31.76 12.10 -4.75
C PRO A 38 31.11 12.67 -3.48
N LEU A 39 31.81 13.62 -2.85
CA LEU A 39 31.44 14.17 -1.54
C LEU A 39 30.01 14.75 -1.48
N PHE A 40 29.47 15.19 -2.62
CA PHE A 40 28.13 15.77 -2.77
C PHE A 40 27.17 14.89 -3.57
N PHE A 41 27.41 13.58 -3.67
CA PHE A 41 26.48 12.67 -4.33
C PHE A 41 25.15 12.63 -3.57
N SER A 42 24.16 13.34 -4.10
CA SER A 42 22.77 13.18 -3.70
C SER A 42 22.16 12.16 -4.63
N ALA A 43 21.76 11.00 -4.11
CA ALA A 43 20.97 10.05 -4.87
C ALA A 43 19.73 10.78 -5.40
N PRO A 44 19.37 10.62 -6.69
CA PRO A 44 18.17 11.24 -7.22
C PRO A 44 16.98 10.77 -6.38
N SER A 45 16.36 11.70 -5.65
CA SER A 45 15.13 11.45 -4.94
C SER A 45 14.08 11.02 -5.96
N SER A 46 13.53 9.81 -5.79
CA SER A 46 12.41 9.37 -6.60
C SER A 46 11.21 10.23 -6.24
N GLN A 47 11.06 11.34 -6.96
CA GLN A 47 9.96 12.26 -6.74
C GLN A 47 8.67 11.53 -7.09
N LYS A 48 7.80 11.34 -6.07
CA LYS A 48 6.50 10.69 -6.25
C LYS A 48 5.71 11.46 -7.31
N GLN A 49 5.60 10.86 -8.49
CA GLN A 49 4.89 11.47 -9.58
C GLN A 49 3.38 11.37 -9.29
N THR A 50 2.71 12.51 -9.16
CA THR A 50 1.28 12.55 -8.95
C THR A 50 0.57 11.93 -10.14
N LEU A 51 -0.34 10.99 -9.86
CA LEU A 51 -1.18 10.37 -10.88
C LEU A 51 -2.25 11.36 -11.33
N LYS A 52 -2.39 11.53 -12.65
CA LYS A 52 -3.40 12.37 -13.27
C LYS A 52 -4.18 11.55 -14.28
N LEU A 53 -5.43 11.26 -13.94
CA LEU A 53 -6.39 10.66 -14.87
C LEU A 53 -6.86 11.74 -15.85
N GLN A 54 -6.61 11.52 -17.14
CA GLN A 54 -6.94 12.44 -18.22
C GLN A 54 -8.15 12.00 -19.03
N GLY A 55 -8.39 10.69 -19.12
CA GLY A 55 -9.47 10.15 -19.91
C GLY A 55 -9.72 8.69 -19.61
N ILE A 56 -10.93 8.24 -19.89
CA ILE A 56 -11.32 6.83 -19.87
C ILE A 56 -11.91 6.53 -21.23
N VAL A 57 -11.42 5.47 -21.86
CA VAL A 57 -11.80 5.04 -23.20
C VAL A 57 -12.48 3.68 -23.07
N LYS A 58 -13.73 3.60 -23.53
CA LYS A 58 -14.46 2.34 -23.63
C LYS A 58 -14.31 1.80 -25.05
N ARG A 59 -13.89 0.54 -25.19
CA ARG A 59 -13.84 -0.18 -26.46
C ARG A 59 -14.50 -1.54 -26.31
N ASP A 60 -14.75 -2.20 -27.44
CA ASP A 60 -15.35 -3.55 -27.46
C ASP A 60 -14.45 -4.57 -26.75
N SER A 61 -13.13 -4.36 -26.80
CA SER A 61 -12.13 -5.18 -26.11
C SER A 61 -12.01 -4.90 -24.60
N GLY A 62 -12.69 -3.88 -24.06
CA GLY A 62 -12.66 -3.52 -22.65
C GLY A 62 -12.48 -2.03 -22.35
N LYS A 63 -12.28 -1.72 -21.07
CA LYS A 63 -12.04 -0.36 -20.58
C LYS A 63 -10.55 -0.06 -20.49
N GLU A 64 -10.18 1.13 -20.95
CA GLU A 64 -8.84 1.69 -20.81
C GLU A 64 -8.87 3.07 -20.16
N ALA A 65 -7.78 3.43 -19.50
CA ALA A 65 -7.60 4.75 -18.92
C ALA A 65 -6.34 5.41 -19.50
N ILE A 66 -6.36 6.74 -19.60
CA ILE A 66 -5.19 7.54 -19.94
C ILE A 66 -4.70 8.18 -18.64
N VAL A 67 -3.57 7.69 -18.14
CA VAL A 67 -2.95 8.13 -16.89
C VAL A 67 -1.56 8.67 -17.19
N ASN A 68 -1.29 9.92 -16.82
CA ASN A 68 -0.04 10.62 -17.15
C ASN A 68 0.35 10.53 -18.64
N GLY A 69 -0.65 10.57 -19.55
CA GLY A 69 -0.46 10.51 -20.99
C GLY A 69 -0.27 9.10 -21.56
N LYS A 70 -0.25 8.06 -20.70
CA LYS A 70 -0.11 6.66 -21.10
C LYS A 70 -1.45 5.93 -21.05
N ARG A 71 -1.75 5.15 -22.07
CA ARG A 71 -2.87 4.20 -22.05
C ARG A 71 -2.53 3.04 -21.12
N VAL A 72 -3.43 2.74 -20.19
CA VAL A 72 -3.28 1.68 -19.19
C VAL A 72 -4.57 0.87 -19.09
N GLN A 73 -4.41 -0.40 -18.78
CA GLN A 73 -5.51 -1.35 -18.52
C GLN A 73 -5.46 -1.81 -17.07
N VAL A 74 -6.51 -2.49 -16.62
CA VAL A 74 -6.51 -3.15 -15.30
C VAL A 74 -5.30 -4.06 -15.16
N GLY A 75 -4.63 -3.99 -14.00
CA GLY A 75 -3.41 -4.73 -13.71
C GLY A 75 -2.11 -4.03 -14.12
N SER A 76 -2.18 -2.99 -14.96
CA SER A 76 -1.01 -2.20 -15.38
C SER A 76 -0.41 -1.40 -14.21
N ALA A 77 0.90 -1.17 -14.24
CA ALA A 77 1.60 -0.32 -13.28
C ALA A 77 2.01 1.02 -13.90
N VAL A 78 1.74 2.13 -13.21
CA VAL A 78 2.08 3.50 -13.63
C VAL A 78 2.50 4.33 -12.42
N ALA A 79 3.65 5.01 -12.51
CA ALA A 79 4.20 5.86 -11.44
C ALA A 79 4.23 5.19 -10.04
N GLY A 80 4.55 3.89 -9.98
CA GLY A 80 4.60 3.12 -8.73
C GLY A 80 3.23 2.73 -8.14
N ALA A 81 2.14 2.92 -8.88
CA ALA A 81 0.81 2.44 -8.51
C ALA A 81 0.29 1.41 -9.51
N ARG A 82 -0.51 0.45 -9.04
CA ARG A 82 -1.15 -0.56 -9.88
C ARG A 82 -2.61 -0.21 -10.11
N ILE A 83 -3.09 -0.29 -11.35
CA ILE A 83 -4.51 -0.10 -11.68
C ILE A 83 -5.29 -1.33 -11.20
N VAL A 84 -6.23 -1.13 -10.28
CA VAL A 84 -7.10 -2.20 -9.75
C VAL A 84 -8.42 -2.23 -10.51
N ALA A 85 -9.01 -1.06 -10.79
CA ALA A 85 -10.25 -0.96 -11.55
C ALA A 85 -10.31 0.34 -12.35
N ILE A 86 -11.11 0.31 -13.42
CA ILE A 86 -11.38 1.45 -14.29
C ILE A 86 -12.89 1.67 -14.31
N GLU A 87 -13.34 2.73 -13.65
CA GLU A 87 -14.73 3.17 -13.61
C GLU A 87 -14.96 4.33 -14.58
N GLU A 88 -16.20 4.78 -14.73
CA GLU A 88 -16.57 5.81 -15.72
C GLU A 88 -16.01 7.20 -15.39
N LYS A 89 -15.79 7.49 -14.11
CA LYS A 89 -15.38 8.82 -13.63
C LYS A 89 -14.08 8.79 -12.82
N TYR A 90 -13.59 7.61 -12.48
CA TYR A 90 -12.40 7.44 -11.65
C TYR A 90 -11.70 6.12 -11.94
N ILE A 91 -10.45 6.02 -11.50
CA ILE A 91 -9.72 4.75 -11.44
C ILE A 91 -9.41 4.42 -9.97
N LEU A 92 -9.40 3.14 -9.65
CA LEU A 92 -8.86 2.64 -8.38
C LEU A 92 -7.41 2.23 -8.61
N VAL A 93 -6.52 2.78 -7.79
CA VAL A 93 -5.10 2.46 -7.83
C VAL A 93 -4.64 1.93 -6.49
N LEU A 94 -3.83 0.88 -6.51
CA LEU A 94 -3.12 0.40 -5.33
C LEU A 94 -1.73 1.04 -5.32
N GLN A 95 -1.45 1.84 -4.30
CA GLN A 95 -0.16 2.49 -4.11
C GLN A 95 0.30 2.31 -2.66
N ASN A 96 1.50 1.79 -2.45
CA ASN A 96 2.05 1.48 -1.12
C ASN A 96 1.11 0.60 -0.25
N GLY A 97 0.36 -0.32 -0.87
CA GLY A 97 -0.59 -1.19 -0.16
C GLY A 97 -1.93 -0.54 0.20
N SER A 98 -2.17 0.72 -0.17
CA SER A 98 -3.45 1.42 0.04
C SER A 98 -4.14 1.69 -1.29
N GLU A 99 -5.46 1.48 -1.34
CA GLU A 99 -6.27 1.81 -2.50
C GLU A 99 -6.68 3.28 -2.47
N THR A 100 -6.46 3.98 -3.58
CA THR A 100 -6.81 5.40 -3.75
C THR A 100 -7.64 5.58 -5.02
N LYS A 101 -8.67 6.44 -4.94
CA LYS A 101 -9.47 6.84 -6.09
C LYS A 101 -8.85 8.05 -6.77
N ILE A 102 -8.59 7.96 -8.07
CA ILE A 102 -8.14 9.09 -8.88
C ILE A 102 -9.28 9.49 -9.82
N TRP A 103 -9.80 10.70 -9.60
CA TRP A 103 -10.93 11.24 -10.36
C TRP A 103 -10.50 11.83 -11.69
N LEU A 104 -11.39 11.72 -12.68
CA LEU A 104 -11.26 12.40 -13.95
C LEU A 104 -11.40 13.91 -13.70
N ARG A 105 -10.42 14.70 -14.14
CA ARG A 105 -10.50 16.15 -13.97
C ARG A 105 -11.52 16.72 -14.97
N PRO A 106 -12.42 17.61 -14.54
CA PRO A 106 -13.21 18.39 -15.49
C PRO A 106 -12.26 19.21 -16.36
N SER A 107 -12.41 19.13 -17.68
CA SER A 107 -11.75 20.07 -18.58
C SER A 107 -12.42 21.44 -18.39
N VAL A 108 -11.63 22.42 -17.95
CA VAL A 108 -12.05 23.82 -18.01
C VAL A 108 -12.11 24.19 -19.50
N ARG A 109 -13.28 24.66 -19.94
CA ARG A 109 -13.52 25.17 -21.29
C ARG A 109 -13.52 26.68 -21.16
N ASP A 110 -12.52 27.34 -21.77
CA ASP A 110 -12.49 28.80 -21.94
C ASP A 110 -13.54 29.26 -22.98
#